data_AF-A0A9X9WXD7-F1
#
_entry.id   AF-A0A9X9WXD7-F1
#
_cell.length_a   1.000
_cell.length_b   1.000
_cell.length_c   1.000
_cell.angle_alpha   90.00
_cell.angle_beta   90.00
_cell.angle_gamma   90.00
#
_symmetry.space_group_name_H-M   'P 1'
#
loop_
_entity.id
_entity.type
_entity.pdbx_description
1 polymer ?
#
loop_
_entity_poly.entity_id
_entity_poly.type
_entity_poly.pdbx_seq_one_letter_code
_entity_poly.pdbx_strand_id
1 'polypeptide(L)'
;MSRRAILAGVALLALALSAAEAARTTLRATRPGAPPLTLRATSSQEHWTISVLEGGIESQRIEVQSDLPDMLPRLADTNGDGAVDLWVPVIGGNANTAWDLWLMQPDQARFRRAGEIGGLGFSRDSAGRLVSVGRNGCCAVSYTFHTFDAEGTLREAFSIERQVDDLGRGTCEPVPIAVTPPPAAVRATCGLRPGQLPGRPLPLP
;
A
#
# COMPACT_ATOMS: atom_id res chain seq x y z
N MET A 1 -72.87 16.02 -6.63
CA MET A 1 -72.18 16.05 -5.32
C MET A 1 -72.01 14.58 -4.92
N SER A 2 -70.84 13.92 -4.96
CA SER A 2 -69.57 14.15 -4.26
C SER A 2 -68.39 13.50 -5.02
N ARG A 3 -67.16 13.92 -4.69
CA ARG A 3 -65.93 13.96 -5.49
C ARG A 3 -65.21 12.61 -5.69
N ARG A 4 -64.74 12.38 -6.92
CA ARG A 4 -63.72 11.41 -7.33
C ARG A 4 -62.30 12.00 -7.20
N ALA A 5 -61.34 11.12 -6.92
CA ALA A 5 -59.90 11.17 -7.27
C ALA A 5 -59.00 12.20 -6.55
N ILE A 6 -57.67 11.95 -6.63
CA ILE A 6 -56.52 12.67 -6.04
C ILE A 6 -56.13 12.03 -4.68
N LEU A 7 -55.04 11.27 -4.45
CA LEU A 7 -53.72 11.13 -5.07
C LEU A 7 -53.15 9.73 -4.75
N ALA A 8 -53.01 8.89 -5.77
CA ALA A 8 -52.02 7.82 -5.81
C ALA A 8 -51.00 8.23 -6.86
N GLY A 9 -49.92 8.89 -6.45
CA GLY A 9 -49.06 9.59 -7.41
C GLY A 9 -47.94 10.41 -6.77
N VAL A 10 -47.28 9.86 -5.75
CA VAL A 10 -45.87 10.18 -5.47
C VAL A 10 -45.17 8.85 -5.24
N ALA A 11 -45.20 8.02 -6.28
CA ALA A 11 -44.24 6.95 -6.43
C ALA A 11 -42.90 7.62 -6.81
N LEU A 12 -41.82 7.14 -6.20
CA LEU A 12 -40.45 7.26 -6.73
C LEU A 12 -39.91 8.69 -6.84
N LEU A 13 -39.98 9.48 -5.76
CA LEU A 13 -39.02 10.56 -5.58
C LEU A 13 -37.66 9.95 -5.16
N ALA A 14 -36.81 9.75 -6.17
CA ALA A 14 -35.37 9.93 -6.07
C ALA A 14 -34.62 9.22 -4.92
N LEU A 15 -34.71 7.89 -4.84
CA LEU A 15 -33.54 7.10 -4.47
C LEU A 15 -32.57 7.02 -5.66
N ALA A 16 -32.21 8.18 -6.20
CA ALA A 16 -31.00 8.31 -6.98
C ALA A 16 -29.86 8.39 -5.96
N LEU A 17 -29.54 7.24 -5.35
CA LEU A 17 -28.19 7.04 -4.84
C LEU A 17 -27.29 7.30 -6.03
N SER A 18 -26.56 8.42 -6.00
CA SER A 18 -25.42 8.60 -6.87
C SER A 18 -24.54 7.38 -6.64
N ALA A 19 -24.54 6.43 -7.58
CA ALA A 19 -23.49 5.43 -7.62
C ALA A 19 -22.21 6.25 -7.69
N ALA A 20 -21.44 6.27 -6.60
CA ALA A 20 -20.17 6.97 -6.56
C ALA A 20 -19.40 6.55 -7.81
N GLU A 21 -18.94 7.52 -8.58
CA GLU A 21 -18.27 7.22 -9.84
C GLU A 21 -16.99 6.45 -9.49
N ALA A 22 -16.94 5.19 -9.92
CA ALA A 22 -15.81 4.31 -9.67
C ALA A 22 -14.50 5.01 -10.06
N ALA A 23 -13.56 5.12 -9.12
CA ALA A 23 -12.25 5.65 -9.41
C ALA A 23 -11.54 4.70 -10.40
N ARG A 24 -10.86 5.28 -11.38
CA ARG A 24 -10.18 4.52 -12.45
C ARG A 24 -8.78 5.05 -12.65
N THR A 25 -7.84 4.16 -12.89
CA THR A 25 -6.49 4.54 -13.28
C THR A 25 -5.87 3.50 -14.21
N THR A 26 -4.97 3.96 -15.08
CA THR A 26 -4.12 3.09 -15.88
C THR A 26 -2.67 3.30 -15.47
N LEU A 27 -2.01 2.23 -15.05
CA LEU A 27 -0.61 2.22 -14.62
C LEU A 27 0.24 1.46 -15.63
N ARG A 28 1.52 1.80 -15.73
CA ARG A 28 2.48 1.14 -16.62
C ARG A 28 3.61 0.52 -15.80
N ALA A 29 3.61 -0.81 -15.70
CA ALA A 29 4.59 -1.53 -14.91
C ALA A 29 5.80 -1.95 -15.76
N THR A 30 6.93 -1.28 -15.54
CA THR A 30 8.21 -1.62 -16.19
C THR A 30 8.83 -2.85 -15.56
N ARG A 31 9.45 -3.69 -16.41
CA ARG A 31 10.19 -4.88 -15.99
C ARG A 31 11.46 -5.01 -16.82
N PRO A 32 12.60 -5.44 -16.23
CA PRO A 32 13.86 -5.57 -16.96
C PRO A 32 13.74 -6.53 -18.15
N GLY A 33 14.35 -6.17 -19.28
CA GLY A 33 14.48 -7.05 -20.45
C GLY A 33 13.20 -7.37 -21.21
N ALA A 34 12.03 -6.85 -20.79
CA ALA A 34 10.74 -7.17 -21.41
C ALA A 34 9.85 -5.92 -21.59
N PRO A 35 8.88 -5.96 -22.53
CA PRO A 35 7.90 -4.89 -22.67
C PRO A 35 7.10 -4.70 -21.37
N PRO A 36 6.75 -3.45 -21.01
CA PRO A 36 6.00 -3.19 -19.78
C PRO A 36 4.57 -3.71 -19.86
N LEU A 37 4.01 -4.03 -18.68
CA LEU A 37 2.61 -4.38 -18.52
C LEU A 37 1.76 -3.11 -18.37
N THR A 38 0.54 -3.16 -18.86
CA THR A 38 -0.48 -2.13 -18.59
C THR A 38 -1.42 -2.66 -17.53
N LEU A 39 -1.69 -1.89 -16.48
CA LEU A 39 -2.63 -2.26 -15.44
C LEU A 39 -3.81 -1.31 -15.52
N ARG A 40 -5.02 -1.83 -15.68
CA ARG A 40 -6.27 -1.05 -15.62
C ARG A 40 -6.95 -1.35 -14.30
N ALA A 41 -6.92 -0.38 -13.40
CA ALA A 41 -7.54 -0.48 -12.08
C ALA A 41 -8.85 0.29 -12.05
N THR A 42 -9.90 -0.34 -11.50
CA THR A 42 -11.20 0.27 -11.27
C THR A 42 -11.65 -0.07 -9.84
N SER A 43 -12.12 0.92 -9.09
CA SER A 43 -12.67 0.70 -7.77
C SER A 43 -14.17 0.44 -7.80
N SER A 44 -14.66 -0.18 -6.75
CA SER A 44 -16.05 -0.29 -6.35
C SER A 44 -16.15 0.11 -4.87
N GLN A 45 -17.33 -0.02 -4.26
CA GLN A 45 -17.47 0.28 -2.83
C GLN A 45 -16.67 -0.65 -1.92
N GLU A 46 -16.31 -1.85 -2.39
CA GLU A 46 -15.71 -2.89 -1.55
C GLU A 46 -14.36 -3.39 -2.09
N HIS A 47 -14.06 -3.18 -3.37
CA HIS A 47 -12.92 -3.79 -4.04
C HIS A 47 -12.26 -2.87 -5.05
N TRP A 48 -10.96 -3.07 -5.22
CA TRP A 48 -10.22 -2.75 -6.43
C TRP A 48 -10.16 -3.97 -7.35
N THR A 49 -10.57 -3.82 -8.60
CA THR A 49 -10.32 -4.80 -9.67
C THR A 49 -9.22 -4.26 -10.59
N ILE A 50 -8.15 -5.03 -10.75
CA ILE A 50 -7.01 -4.68 -11.60
C ILE A 50 -6.84 -5.74 -12.69
N SER A 51 -7.06 -5.34 -13.94
CA SER A 51 -6.70 -6.13 -15.12
C SER A 51 -5.26 -5.84 -15.50
N VAL A 52 -4.42 -6.87 -15.52
CA VAL A 52 -3.03 -6.82 -15.99
C VAL A 52 -3.03 -7.23 -17.46
N LEU A 53 -2.48 -6.38 -18.32
CA LEU A 53 -2.47 -6.58 -19.77
C LEU A 53 -1.04 -6.61 -20.32
N GLU A 54 -0.78 -7.60 -21.16
CA GLU A 54 0.43 -7.73 -21.97
C GLU A 54 0.05 -7.58 -23.45
N GLY A 55 0.61 -6.59 -24.14
CA GLY A 55 0.24 -6.30 -25.54
C GLY A 55 -1.25 -5.98 -25.73
N GLY A 56 -1.95 -5.55 -24.67
CA GLY A 56 -3.39 -5.28 -24.69
C GLY A 56 -4.29 -6.49 -24.40
N ILE A 57 -3.71 -7.68 -24.20
CA ILE A 57 -4.44 -8.90 -23.82
C ILE A 57 -4.34 -9.05 -22.30
N GLU A 58 -5.47 -9.29 -21.63
CA GLU A 58 -5.48 -9.54 -20.18
C GLU A 58 -4.79 -10.87 -19.87
N SER A 59 -3.70 -10.82 -19.10
CA SER A 59 -2.95 -11.99 -18.63
C SER A 59 -3.32 -12.41 -17.20
N GLN A 60 -3.83 -11.46 -16.41
CA GLN A 60 -4.21 -11.68 -15.02
C GLN A 60 -5.29 -10.67 -14.60
N ARG A 61 -6.21 -11.12 -13.74
CA ARG A 61 -7.10 -10.25 -12.97
C ARG A 61 -6.75 -10.37 -11.49
N ILE A 62 -6.64 -9.23 -10.80
CA ILE A 62 -6.39 -9.12 -9.36
C ILE A 62 -7.59 -8.40 -8.75
N GLU A 63 -8.11 -8.94 -7.65
CA GLU A 63 -9.18 -8.33 -6.86
C GLU A 63 -8.67 -8.18 -5.43
N VAL A 64 -8.77 -6.97 -4.88
CA VAL A 64 -8.32 -6.63 -3.53
C VAL A 64 -9.48 -5.93 -2.83
N GLN A 65 -9.90 -6.45 -1.69
CA GLN A 65 -10.87 -5.78 -0.84
C GLN A 65 -10.26 -4.49 -0.29
N SER A 66 -11.00 -3.38 -0.32
CA SER A 66 -10.51 -2.08 0.09
C SER A 66 -11.63 -1.22 0.67
N ASP A 67 -11.36 -0.54 1.78
CA ASP A 67 -12.19 0.53 2.32
C ASP A 67 -11.79 1.93 1.78
N LEU A 68 -10.80 1.98 0.88
CA LEU A 68 -10.27 3.20 0.25
C LEU A 68 -10.53 3.21 -1.26
N PRO A 69 -11.79 3.31 -1.71
CA PRO A 69 -12.13 3.29 -3.14
C PRO A 69 -11.59 4.50 -3.92
N ASP A 70 -11.25 5.58 -3.23
CA ASP A 70 -10.71 6.82 -3.83
C ASP A 70 -9.18 6.89 -3.78
N MET A 71 -8.52 6.02 -2.99
CA MET A 71 -7.08 5.94 -2.98
C MET A 71 -6.63 5.01 -4.12
N LEU A 72 -6.03 5.62 -5.14
CA LEU A 72 -5.60 4.89 -6.33
C LEU A 72 -4.42 3.93 -6.02
N PRO A 73 -4.33 2.75 -6.65
CA PRO A 73 -3.13 1.90 -6.60
C PRO A 73 -1.86 2.60 -7.12
N ARG A 74 -0.70 2.10 -6.71
CA ARG A 74 0.62 2.68 -7.05
C ARG A 74 1.60 1.61 -7.52
N LEU A 75 2.66 2.08 -8.17
CA LEU A 75 3.78 1.24 -8.60
C LEU A 75 5.08 1.70 -7.95
N ALA A 76 5.84 0.76 -7.42
CA ALA A 76 7.20 1.01 -6.94
C ALA A 76 8.02 -0.27 -7.04
N ASP A 77 9.26 -0.17 -7.50
CA ASP A 77 10.25 -1.23 -7.28
C ASP A 77 10.43 -1.37 -5.76
N THR A 78 10.05 -2.52 -5.21
CA THR A 78 9.97 -2.74 -3.75
C THR A 78 11.16 -3.55 -3.23
N ASN A 79 11.53 -4.61 -3.95
CA ASN A 79 12.60 -5.54 -3.57
C ASN A 79 13.97 -5.22 -4.21
N GLY A 80 14.03 -4.35 -5.22
CA GLY A 80 15.27 -3.89 -5.84
C GLY A 80 15.75 -4.68 -7.02
N ASP A 81 14.90 -5.52 -7.60
CA ASP A 81 15.21 -6.24 -8.82
C ASP A 81 15.04 -5.39 -10.10
N GLY A 82 14.56 -4.15 -9.97
CA GLY A 82 14.35 -3.22 -11.07
C GLY A 82 13.02 -3.42 -11.82
N ALA A 83 12.24 -4.43 -11.46
CA ALA A 83 10.84 -4.52 -11.83
C ALA A 83 9.98 -3.70 -10.86
N VAL A 84 8.92 -3.07 -11.36
CA VAL A 84 8.02 -2.29 -10.50
C VAL A 84 6.86 -3.14 -10.02
N ASP A 85 6.65 -3.14 -8.72
CA ASP A 85 5.64 -3.91 -8.01
C ASP A 85 4.36 -3.09 -7.83
N LEU A 86 3.24 -3.79 -7.61
CA LEU A 86 1.93 -3.19 -7.43
C LEU A 86 1.58 -3.07 -5.95
N TRP A 87 1.14 -1.87 -5.57
CA TRP A 87 0.67 -1.52 -4.24
C TRP A 87 -0.80 -1.11 -4.32
N VAL A 88 -1.66 -1.85 -3.64
CA VAL A 88 -3.11 -1.59 -3.62
C VAL A 88 -3.52 -1.17 -2.20
N PRO A 89 -4.15 -0.01 -2.00
CA PRO A 89 -4.56 0.41 -0.67
C PRO A 89 -5.73 -0.45 -0.17
N VAL A 90 -5.67 -0.88 1.08
CA VAL A 90 -6.62 -1.84 1.67
C VAL A 90 -7.45 -1.16 2.75
N ILE A 91 -6.80 -0.61 3.78
CA ILE A 91 -7.46 0.04 4.91
C ILE A 91 -6.85 1.41 5.18
N GLY A 92 -7.68 2.42 5.40
CA GLY A 92 -7.26 3.73 5.90
C GLY A 92 -7.86 4.05 7.26
N GLY A 93 -7.02 4.48 8.20
CA GLY A 93 -7.52 4.96 9.49
C GLY A 93 -6.45 5.62 10.35
N ASN A 94 -6.79 6.78 10.91
CA ASN A 94 -6.04 7.60 11.89
C ASN A 94 -4.51 7.62 11.73
N ALA A 95 -3.82 6.54 12.15
CA ALA A 95 -2.38 6.49 12.33
C ALA A 95 -1.62 5.71 11.24
N ASN A 96 -2.26 4.84 10.45
CA ASN A 96 -1.58 4.04 9.42
C ASN A 96 -2.53 3.69 8.24
N THR A 97 -1.97 3.55 7.05
CA THR A 97 -2.65 2.96 5.89
C THR A 97 -2.06 1.57 5.63
N ALA A 98 -2.92 0.58 5.39
CA ALA A 98 -2.50 -0.76 4.99
C ALA A 98 -2.53 -0.91 3.47
N TRP A 99 -1.55 -1.62 2.93
CA TRP A 99 -1.38 -1.86 1.51
C TRP A 99 -1.16 -3.33 1.22
N ASP A 100 -1.90 -3.84 0.24
CA ASP A 100 -1.65 -5.13 -0.37
C ASP A 100 -0.50 -4.99 -1.36
N LEU A 101 0.58 -5.73 -1.11
CA LEU A 101 1.78 -5.73 -1.92
C LEU A 101 1.81 -6.93 -2.87
N TRP A 102 2.05 -6.65 -4.14
CA TRP A 102 2.10 -7.62 -5.22
C TRP A 102 3.39 -7.47 -6.00
N LEU A 103 4.29 -8.45 -5.89
CA LEU A 103 5.57 -8.43 -6.58
C LEU A 103 5.41 -8.82 -8.05
N MET A 104 6.07 -8.07 -8.93
CA MET A 104 6.16 -8.44 -10.35
C MET A 104 6.90 -9.76 -10.49
N GLN A 105 6.45 -10.61 -11.40
CA GLN A 105 7.17 -11.80 -11.87
C GLN A 105 7.57 -11.51 -13.32
N PRO A 106 8.76 -10.90 -13.58
CA PRO A 106 9.10 -10.30 -14.87
C PRO A 106 8.92 -11.25 -16.05
N ASP A 107 9.40 -12.48 -15.90
CA ASP A 107 9.39 -13.52 -16.94
C ASP A 107 8.00 -14.12 -17.19
N GLN A 108 7.05 -13.89 -16.29
CA GLN A 108 5.71 -14.49 -16.34
C GLN A 108 4.60 -13.49 -16.68
N ALA A 109 4.93 -12.21 -16.89
CA ALA A 109 3.95 -11.16 -17.21
C ALA A 109 2.77 -11.06 -16.23
N ARG A 110 3.05 -11.29 -14.94
CA ARG A 110 2.05 -11.34 -13.86
C ARG A 110 2.63 -10.83 -12.55
N PHE A 111 1.74 -10.66 -11.58
CA PHE A 111 2.08 -10.35 -10.21
C PHE A 111 1.73 -11.50 -9.27
N ARG A 112 2.49 -11.61 -8.17
CA ARG A 112 2.23 -12.53 -7.06
C ARG A 112 2.06 -11.71 -5.78
N ARG A 113 1.00 -11.98 -5.02
CA ARG A 113 0.78 -11.34 -3.71
C ARG A 113 1.93 -11.71 -2.76
N ALA A 114 2.61 -10.72 -2.21
CA ALA A 114 3.64 -10.89 -1.21
C ALA A 114 3.09 -10.81 0.22
N GLY A 115 2.04 -10.01 0.43
CA GLY A 115 1.43 -9.83 1.75
C GLY A 115 0.78 -8.46 1.88
N GLU A 116 0.49 -8.09 3.11
CA GLU A 116 0.00 -6.77 3.48
C GLU A 116 1.07 -6.05 4.30
N ILE A 117 1.17 -4.74 4.15
CA ILE A 117 2.08 -3.89 4.92
C ILE A 117 1.40 -2.59 5.36
N GLY A 118 1.54 -2.26 6.64
CA GLY A 118 1.05 -1.01 7.22
C GLY A 118 2.13 0.07 7.27
N GLY A 119 1.74 1.32 7.02
CA GLY A 119 2.59 2.48 7.21
C GLY A 119 2.02 3.78 6.68
N LEU A 120 2.77 4.86 6.91
CA LEU A 120 2.57 6.22 6.40
C LEU A 120 3.67 6.63 5.42
N GLY A 121 4.54 5.70 5.08
CA GLY A 121 5.71 5.97 4.25
C GLY A 121 6.58 4.74 4.18
N PHE A 122 7.24 4.59 3.04
CA PHE A 122 7.99 3.39 2.71
C PHE A 122 9.34 3.75 2.11
N SER A 123 10.34 2.95 2.42
CA SER A 123 11.69 3.12 1.88
C SER A 123 12.39 1.78 1.73
N ARG A 124 13.53 1.77 1.06
CA ARG A 124 14.45 0.65 1.05
C ARG A 124 15.75 1.03 1.73
N ASP A 125 16.16 0.25 2.73
CA ASP A 125 17.42 0.50 3.40
C ASP A 125 18.64 0.06 2.56
N SER A 126 19.84 0.31 3.08
CA SER A 126 21.09 -0.04 2.40
C SER A 126 21.34 -1.55 2.29
N ALA A 127 20.61 -2.38 3.04
CA ALA A 127 20.66 -3.83 2.95
C ALA A 127 19.56 -4.39 2.01
N GLY A 128 18.79 -3.52 1.36
CA GLY A 128 17.72 -3.92 0.44
C GLY A 128 16.39 -4.25 1.13
N ARG A 129 16.27 -4.06 2.44
CA ARG A 129 15.03 -4.34 3.19
C ARG A 129 14.00 -3.26 2.95
N LEU A 130 12.75 -3.66 2.83
CA LEU A 130 11.62 -2.75 2.81
C LEU A 130 11.37 -2.23 4.22
N VAL A 131 11.29 -0.92 4.39
CA VAL A 131 11.02 -0.27 5.67
C VAL A 131 9.70 0.46 5.56
N SER A 132 8.77 0.19 6.47
CA SER A 132 7.62 1.06 6.69
C SER A 132 7.82 1.92 7.92
N VAL A 133 7.34 3.16 7.84
CA VAL A 133 7.22 4.04 9.01
C VAL A 133 5.76 4.10 9.41
N GLY A 134 5.48 3.91 10.70
CA GLY A 134 4.14 4.02 11.26
C GLY A 134 4.13 4.89 12.50
N ARG A 135 2.95 5.42 12.86
CA ARG A 135 2.78 6.10 14.15
C ARG A 135 2.24 5.13 15.20
N ASN A 136 2.83 5.21 16.39
CA ASN A 136 2.35 4.52 17.58
C ASN A 136 1.92 5.59 18.61
N GLY A 137 0.63 5.88 18.69
CA GLY A 137 0.11 6.95 19.56
C GLY A 137 0.58 8.36 19.18
N CYS A 138 0.68 9.26 20.18
CA CYS A 138 1.00 10.68 19.95
C CYS A 138 2.47 10.90 19.59
N CYS A 139 3.35 10.15 20.23
CA CYS A 139 4.72 10.56 20.50
C CYS A 139 5.74 9.45 20.19
N ALA A 140 5.29 8.34 19.59
CA ALA A 140 6.14 7.29 19.07
C ALA A 140 5.98 7.08 17.56
N VAL A 141 7.10 6.76 16.94
CA VAL A 141 7.21 6.35 15.53
C VAL A 141 7.85 4.98 15.51
N SER A 142 7.22 4.03 14.81
CA SER A 142 7.78 2.71 14.55
C SER A 142 8.40 2.69 13.16
N TYR A 143 9.58 2.07 13.06
CA TYR A 143 10.20 1.69 11.80
C TYR A 143 10.22 0.18 11.73
N THR A 144 9.35 -0.42 10.92
CA THR A 144 9.31 -1.88 10.75
C THR A 144 10.09 -2.26 9.49
N PHE A 145 11.09 -3.13 9.66
CA PHE A 145 11.93 -3.64 8.59
C PHE A 145 11.42 -5.00 8.14
N HIS A 146 11.33 -5.17 6.83
CA HIS A 146 10.78 -6.35 6.20
C HIS A 146 11.77 -6.97 5.22
N THR A 147 11.65 -8.27 5.07
CA THR A 147 12.38 -9.08 4.09
C THR A 147 11.39 -9.85 3.24
N PHE A 148 11.83 -10.29 2.06
CA PHE A 148 11.10 -11.26 1.26
C PHE A 148 11.77 -12.63 1.41
N ASP A 149 10.98 -13.69 1.61
CA ASP A 149 11.50 -15.05 1.55
C ASP A 149 11.78 -15.50 0.09
N ALA A 150 12.27 -16.72 -0.10
CA ALA A 150 12.62 -17.24 -1.43
C ALA A 150 11.40 -17.29 -2.36
N GLU A 151 10.21 -17.45 -1.79
CA GLU A 151 8.92 -17.43 -2.46
C GLU A 151 8.35 -16.01 -2.61
N GLY A 152 9.12 -14.97 -2.27
CA GLY A 152 8.70 -13.57 -2.40
C GLY A 152 7.60 -13.16 -1.42
N THR A 153 7.38 -13.90 -0.34
CA THR A 153 6.43 -13.54 0.72
C THR A 153 7.06 -12.50 1.64
N LEU A 154 6.31 -11.46 1.96
CA LEU A 154 6.72 -10.41 2.88
C LEU A 154 6.75 -10.94 4.32
N ARG A 155 7.85 -10.66 5.04
CA ARG A 155 8.04 -11.03 6.45
C ARG A 155 8.59 -9.84 7.22
N GLU A 156 8.02 -9.57 8.39
CA GLU A 156 8.63 -8.66 9.35
C GLU A 156 9.91 -9.28 9.91
N ALA A 157 11.01 -8.53 9.85
CA ALA A 157 12.32 -8.96 10.31
C ALA A 157 12.58 -8.46 11.74
N PHE A 158 12.40 -7.15 11.95
CA PHE A 158 12.54 -6.47 13.23
C PHE A 158 11.92 -5.08 13.14
N SER A 159 11.77 -4.40 14.27
CA SER A 159 11.38 -2.99 14.31
C SER A 159 12.33 -2.16 15.15
N ILE A 160 12.26 -0.83 14.97
CA ILE A 160 12.92 0.15 15.82
C ILE A 160 11.86 1.17 16.21
N GLU A 161 11.55 1.25 17.50
CA GLU A 161 10.65 2.26 18.03
C GLU A 161 11.44 3.50 18.44
N ARG A 162 10.90 4.68 18.11
CA ARG A 162 11.41 5.96 18.58
C ARG A 162 10.33 6.70 19.32
N GLN A 163 10.56 6.96 20.60
CA GLN A 163 9.76 7.89 21.37
C GLN A 163 10.44 9.25 21.37
N VAL A 164 9.65 10.31 21.28
CA VAL A 164 10.14 11.69 21.35
C VAL A 164 9.29 12.42 22.37
N ASP A 165 9.91 12.93 23.42
CA ASP A 165 9.22 13.78 24.40
C ASP A 165 9.07 15.21 23.87
N ASP A 166 8.28 16.03 24.58
CA ASP A 166 8.00 17.42 24.21
C ASP A 166 9.26 18.31 24.19
N LEU A 167 10.38 17.84 24.76
CA LEU A 167 11.67 18.53 24.79
C LEU A 167 12.61 18.03 23.69
N GLY A 168 12.13 17.17 22.79
CA GLY A 168 12.91 16.58 21.70
C GLY A 168 13.93 15.54 22.16
N ARG A 169 13.89 15.11 23.43
CA ARG A 169 14.68 13.98 23.91
C ARG A 169 13.95 12.72 23.50
N GLY A 170 14.66 11.79 22.89
CA GLY A 170 14.04 10.56 22.41
C GLY A 170 14.81 9.33 22.81
N THR A 171 14.07 8.24 23.00
CA THR A 171 14.64 6.89 23.03
C THR A 171 14.60 6.31 21.63
N CYS A 172 15.47 5.34 21.38
CA CYS A 172 15.47 4.57 20.14
C CYS A 172 15.72 3.12 20.52
N GLU A 173 14.65 2.33 20.49
CA GLU A 173 14.63 0.97 21.01
C GLU A 173 14.49 -0.03 19.87
N PRO A 174 15.51 -0.87 19.63
CA PRO A 174 15.42 -1.94 18.64
C PRO A 174 14.65 -3.13 19.22
N VAL A 175 13.66 -3.63 18.49
CA VAL A 175 12.81 -4.76 18.90
C VAL A 175 12.99 -5.91 17.90
N PRO A 176 13.56 -7.06 18.31
CA PRO A 176 13.66 -8.24 17.46
C PRO A 176 12.27 -8.85 17.19
N ILE A 177 12.02 -9.29 15.95
CA ILE A 177 10.80 -10.03 15.58
C ILE A 177 11.20 -11.42 15.11
N ALA A 178 11.80 -11.51 13.91
CA ALA A 178 12.35 -12.76 13.36
C ALA A 178 13.88 -12.79 13.43
N VAL A 179 14.54 -11.64 13.42
CA VAL A 179 16.00 -11.52 13.48
C VAL A 179 16.42 -10.43 14.47
N THR A 180 17.65 -10.54 14.99
CA THR A 180 18.24 -9.48 15.80
C THR A 180 18.52 -8.23 14.95
N PRO A 181 18.07 -7.02 15.38
CA PRO A 181 18.32 -5.77 14.67
C PRO A 181 19.81 -5.52 14.42
N PRO A 182 20.26 -5.38 13.15
CA PRO A 182 21.67 -5.13 12.89
C PRO A 182 22.11 -3.76 13.44
N PRO A 183 23.27 -3.65 14.12
CA PRO A 183 23.71 -2.39 14.70
C PRO A 183 23.80 -1.22 13.71
N ALA A 184 24.11 -1.51 12.44
CA ALA A 184 24.13 -0.49 11.39
C ALA A 184 22.74 0.09 11.08
N ALA A 185 21.71 -0.76 11.06
CA ALA A 185 20.33 -0.33 10.87
C ALA A 185 19.85 0.51 12.06
N VAL A 186 20.15 0.06 13.27
CA VAL A 186 19.84 0.81 14.51
C VAL A 186 20.48 2.20 14.47
N ARG A 187 21.79 2.29 14.23
CA ARG A 187 22.48 3.60 14.14
C ARG A 187 21.90 4.49 13.04
N ALA A 188 21.63 3.93 11.86
CA ALA A 188 21.08 4.69 10.74
C ALA A 188 19.71 5.28 11.09
N THR A 189 18.80 4.48 11.63
CA THR A 189 17.44 4.92 11.98
C THR A 189 17.42 5.86 13.18
N CYS A 190 18.19 5.57 14.24
CA CYS A 190 18.24 6.42 15.43
C CYS A 190 18.87 7.80 15.16
N GLY A 191 19.71 7.91 14.13
CA GLY A 191 20.29 9.18 13.69
C GLY A 191 19.36 10.07 12.86
N LEU A 192 18.18 9.58 12.47
CA LEU A 192 17.21 10.34 11.68
C LEU A 192 16.47 11.37 12.53
N ARG A 193 15.92 12.40 11.88
CA ARG A 193 14.86 13.21 12.52
C ARG A 193 13.56 12.38 12.59
N PRO A 194 12.71 12.59 13.61
CA PRO A 194 11.44 11.87 13.70
C PRO A 194 10.63 11.97 12.40
N GLY A 195 10.11 10.84 11.91
CA GLY A 195 9.32 10.76 10.67
C GLY A 195 10.14 10.69 9.37
N GLN A 196 11.46 10.91 9.40
CA GLN A 196 12.30 10.64 8.23
C GLN A 196 12.48 9.14 8.04
N LEU A 197 12.54 8.70 6.79
CA LEU A 197 12.76 7.31 6.39
C LEU A 197 14.25 7.02 6.19
N PRO A 198 14.75 5.83 6.58
CA PRO A 198 16.11 5.41 6.26
C PRO A 198 16.25 5.06 4.76
N GLY A 199 17.47 5.18 4.23
CA GLY A 199 17.77 4.71 2.87
C GLY A 199 17.05 5.50 1.77
N ARG A 200 16.54 4.79 0.76
CA ARG A 200 15.88 5.37 -0.42
C ARG A 200 14.36 5.36 -0.24
N PRO A 201 13.68 6.51 -0.13
CA PRO A 201 12.23 6.57 -0.10
C PRO A 201 11.60 5.97 -1.37
N LEU A 202 10.51 5.26 -1.21
CA LEU A 202 9.66 4.81 -2.31
C LEU A 202 8.62 5.90 -2.63
N PRO A 203 8.21 6.07 -3.90
CA PRO A 203 7.23 7.08 -4.31
C PRO A 203 5.79 6.62 -3.97
N LEU A 204 5.56 6.30 -2.71
CA LEU A 204 4.29 5.85 -2.13
C LEU A 204 3.82 6.89 -1.10
N PRO A 205 2.49 7.05 -0.89
CA PRO A 205 1.95 7.97 0.10
C PRO A 205 2.41 7.69 1.53
#